data_AF-A0A1W9T288-F1
#
_entry.id   AF-A0A1W9T288-F1
#
_cell.length_a   1.000
_cell.length_b   1.000
_cell.length_c   1.000
_cell.angle_alpha   90.00
_cell.angle_beta   90.00
_cell.angle_gamma   90.00
#
_symmetry.space_group_name_H-M   'P 1'
#
loop_
_entity.id
_entity.type
_entity.pdbx_description
1 polymer ?
#
loop_
_entity_poly.entity_id
_entity_poly.type
_entity_poly.pdbx_seq_one_letter_code
_entity_poly.pdbx_strand_id
1 'polypeptide(L)'
;MRRNKKDQEHIKKGQTRATVVKSELMEIAAATVPSNSSAVRLYDADGEILSLSAGSLENLIPEIKSENNMKEIALSLGLPESASEKEISAKIAELKAEKQEAKADTDKTGTEKLKAMFIGLGTAKGVITDDTKEHFEKLFAQDPDLAIETVNLMAGQKQEKEKEVKTQAPEVTLSGLLEKIGKGGTPEKEITWETLSDKDKIKLRDEKPGEYKKLYAAYYGTKPDLTD
;
A
#
# COMPACT_ATOMS: atom_id res chain seq x y z
N MET A 1 33.65 -52.40 7.26
CA MET A 1 32.69 -51.50 6.52
C MET A 1 33.09 -50.02 6.70
N ARG A 2 33.52 -49.33 5.64
CA ARG A 2 33.97 -47.93 5.73
C ARG A 2 32.80 -46.98 5.94
N ARG A 3 32.92 -46.08 6.92
CA ARG A 3 31.96 -44.98 7.14
C ARG A 3 32.68 -43.66 6.92
N ASN A 4 32.61 -43.16 5.70
CA ASN A 4 32.99 -41.79 5.37
C ASN A 4 31.83 -40.88 5.75
N LYS A 5 32.08 -39.89 6.62
CA LYS A 5 31.04 -38.94 7.02
C LYS A 5 31.21 -37.64 6.24
N LYS A 6 30.08 -37.13 5.74
CA LYS A 6 29.96 -35.81 5.10
C LYS A 6 29.33 -34.77 6.02
N ASP A 7 29.08 -35.12 7.28
CA ASP A 7 28.46 -34.26 8.28
C ASP A 7 29.41 -33.10 8.63
N GLN A 8 28.86 -31.89 8.79
CA GLN A 8 29.62 -30.66 9.01
C GLN A 8 30.50 -30.70 10.27
N GLU A 9 30.11 -31.47 11.29
CA GLU A 9 30.87 -31.67 12.53
C GLU A 9 32.25 -32.35 12.33
N HIS A 10 32.41 -33.08 11.22
CA HIS A 10 33.62 -33.83 10.93
C HIS A 10 34.46 -33.24 9.78
N ILE A 11 34.04 -32.11 9.22
CA ILE A 11 34.70 -31.43 8.11
C ILE A 11 35.37 -30.16 8.63
N LYS A 12 36.69 -30.05 8.45
CA LYS A 12 37.45 -28.84 8.81
C LYS A 12 37.33 -27.77 7.71
N LYS A 13 37.45 -26.50 8.09
CA LYS A 13 37.47 -25.38 7.14
C LYS A 13 38.61 -25.57 6.11
N GLY A 14 38.28 -25.57 4.82
CA GLY A 14 39.23 -25.78 3.73
C GLY A 14 39.42 -27.24 3.30
N GLN A 15 38.71 -28.18 3.93
CA GLN A 15 38.76 -29.60 3.56
C GLN A 15 37.90 -29.88 2.32
N THR A 16 38.49 -30.53 1.31
CA THR A 16 37.85 -30.81 0.02
C THR A 16 37.33 -32.25 -0.12
N ARG A 17 37.79 -33.16 0.75
CA ARG A 17 37.46 -34.60 0.73
C ARG A 17 36.90 -35.05 2.07
N ALA A 18 35.98 -36.00 2.08
CA ALA A 18 35.33 -36.47 3.32
C ALA A 18 36.32 -37.05 4.35
N THR A 19 35.97 -36.98 5.63
CA THR A 19 36.81 -37.52 6.72
C THR A 19 36.55 -39.01 6.93
N VAL A 20 37.62 -39.81 6.99
CA VAL A 20 37.56 -41.22 7.40
C VAL A 20 37.52 -41.27 8.93
N VAL A 21 36.40 -41.74 9.49
CA VAL A 21 36.19 -41.78 10.95
C VAL A 21 36.41 -43.17 11.55
N LYS A 22 36.35 -44.21 10.71
CA LYS A 22 36.50 -45.61 11.14
C LYS A 22 37.37 -46.37 10.14
N SER A 23 38.31 -47.14 10.67
CA SER A 23 39.12 -48.12 9.95
C SER A 23 39.00 -49.48 10.64
N GLU A 24 39.33 -50.54 9.91
CA GLU A 24 39.32 -51.91 10.38
C GLU A 24 40.74 -52.47 10.23
N LEU A 25 41.18 -53.22 11.23
CA LEU A 25 42.50 -53.85 11.22
C LEU A 25 42.41 -55.15 10.43
N MET A 26 43.11 -55.22 9.30
CA MET A 26 43.11 -56.39 8.42
C MET A 26 44.08 -57.46 8.92
N GLU A 27 45.31 -57.07 9.23
CA GLU A 27 46.38 -57.98 9.61
C GLU A 27 47.39 -57.29 10.54
N ILE A 28 48.09 -58.09 11.34
CA ILE A 28 49.23 -57.66 12.15
C ILE A 28 50.41 -58.55 11.80
N ALA A 29 51.45 -57.99 11.20
CA ALA A 29 52.74 -58.65 11.03
C ALA A 29 53.72 -58.07 12.05
N ALA A 30 54.17 -58.90 13.00
CA ALA A 30 55.21 -58.49 13.93
C ALA A 30 56.54 -58.37 13.19
N ALA A 31 56.95 -57.14 12.87
CA ALA A 31 58.27 -56.89 12.31
C ALA A 31 59.33 -56.98 13.43
N THR A 32 60.39 -57.76 13.21
CA THR A 32 61.50 -57.89 14.17
C THR A 32 62.33 -56.61 14.30
N VAL A 33 62.19 -55.68 13.35
CA VAL A 33 62.96 -54.42 13.30
C VAL A 33 62.07 -53.27 13.79
N PRO A 34 62.40 -52.61 14.92
CA PRO A 34 61.53 -51.63 15.59
C PRO A 34 61.44 -50.24 14.89
N SER A 35 61.77 -50.13 13.60
CA SER A 35 61.76 -48.85 12.87
C SER A 35 61.48 -49.01 11.37
N ASN A 36 60.66 -50.00 10.99
CA ASN A 36 60.27 -50.15 9.58
C ASN A 36 59.18 -49.11 9.26
N SER A 37 59.51 -48.09 8.45
CA SER A 37 58.55 -47.08 7.98
C SER A 37 57.41 -47.67 7.12
N SER A 38 57.59 -48.90 6.61
CA SER A 38 56.57 -49.66 5.88
C SER A 38 55.76 -50.63 6.77
N ALA A 39 55.83 -50.49 8.11
CA ALA A 39 55.13 -51.37 9.04
C ALA A 39 53.59 -51.19 9.03
N VAL A 40 53.09 -50.06 8.53
CA VAL A 40 51.65 -49.79 8.40
C VAL A 40 51.31 -49.62 6.93
N ARG A 41 50.38 -50.44 6.43
CA ARG A 41 49.81 -50.32 5.09
C ARG A 41 48.30 -50.09 5.19
N LEU A 42 47.79 -49.27 4.29
CA LEU A 42 46.37 -49.04 4.13
C LEU A 42 45.89 -49.89 2.95
N TYR A 43 44.74 -50.52 3.11
CA TYR A 43 44.18 -51.41 2.10
C TYR A 43 42.84 -50.90 1.58
N ASP A 44 42.56 -51.20 0.31
CA ASP A 44 41.26 -50.98 -0.27
C ASP A 44 40.21 -51.98 0.32
N ALA A 45 38.92 -51.78 0.06
CA ALA A 45 37.89 -52.77 0.37
C ALA A 45 38.11 -54.06 -0.44
N ASP A 46 38.75 -53.94 -1.60
CA ASP A 46 39.15 -55.04 -2.47
C ASP A 46 40.48 -55.70 -2.04
N GLY A 47 41.12 -55.23 -0.97
CA GLY A 47 42.38 -55.78 -0.45
C GLY A 47 43.66 -55.26 -1.14
N GLU A 48 43.53 -54.33 -2.07
CA GLU A 48 44.66 -53.69 -2.76
C GLU A 48 45.38 -52.67 -1.88
N ILE A 49 46.70 -52.51 -2.03
CA ILE A 49 47.47 -51.55 -1.22
C ILE A 49 47.19 -50.12 -1.71
N LEU A 50 46.74 -49.24 -0.81
CA LEU A 50 46.50 -47.84 -1.10
C LEU A 50 47.81 -47.04 -1.05
N SER A 51 48.18 -46.43 -2.17
CA SER A 51 49.23 -45.42 -2.21
C SER A 51 48.68 -44.08 -1.74
N LEU A 52 49.39 -43.39 -0.84
CA LEU A 52 49.04 -42.02 -0.41
C LEU A 52 49.62 -40.95 -1.34
N SER A 53 50.13 -41.34 -2.51
CA SER A 53 50.55 -40.40 -3.55
C SER A 53 49.36 -39.61 -4.11
N ALA A 54 49.61 -38.37 -4.55
CA ALA A 54 48.59 -37.54 -5.18
C ALA A 54 47.90 -38.29 -6.33
N GLY A 55 46.56 -38.27 -6.36
CA GLY A 55 45.72 -38.92 -7.37
C GLY A 55 45.19 -40.31 -7.01
N SER A 56 45.88 -41.08 -6.15
CA SER A 56 45.49 -42.48 -5.87
C SER A 56 44.26 -42.62 -4.95
N LEU A 57 43.81 -41.52 -4.32
CA LEU A 57 42.70 -41.51 -3.35
C LEU A 57 41.40 -40.97 -3.93
N GLU A 58 41.40 -40.54 -5.20
CA GLU A 58 40.27 -39.83 -5.82
C GLU A 58 38.99 -40.68 -5.89
N ASN A 59 39.13 -41.98 -6.12
CA ASN A 59 38.00 -42.93 -6.13
C ASN A 59 37.64 -43.43 -4.73
N LEU A 60 38.55 -43.31 -3.77
CA LEU A 60 38.42 -43.90 -2.44
C LEU A 60 37.64 -43.00 -1.47
N ILE A 61 37.93 -41.70 -1.51
CA ILE A 61 37.38 -40.72 -0.58
C ILE A 61 36.54 -39.72 -1.38
N PRO A 62 35.21 -39.66 -1.15
CA PRO A 62 34.35 -38.81 -1.94
C PRO A 62 34.68 -37.33 -1.72
N GLU A 63 34.52 -36.54 -2.78
CA GLU A 63 34.57 -35.08 -2.70
C GLU A 63 33.45 -34.53 -1.80
N ILE A 64 33.80 -33.51 -1.04
CA ILE A 64 32.82 -32.65 -0.39
C ILE A 64 32.44 -31.62 -1.45
N LYS A 65 31.22 -31.73 -1.99
CA LYS A 65 30.66 -30.68 -2.82
C LYS A 65 30.43 -29.47 -1.91
N SER A 66 31.32 -28.50 -1.95
CA SER A 66 30.98 -27.16 -1.49
C SER A 66 30.03 -26.58 -2.52
N GLU A 67 28.76 -26.39 -2.14
CA GLU A 67 27.86 -25.50 -2.87
C GLU A 67 28.44 -24.09 -2.78
N ASN A 68 29.39 -23.78 -3.67
CA ASN A 68 29.97 -22.46 -3.81
C ASN A 68 28.95 -21.56 -4.53
N ASN A 69 27.85 -21.27 -3.81
CA ASN A 69 26.80 -20.33 -4.22
C ASN A 69 27.37 -18.95 -4.55
N MET A 70 28.59 -18.64 -4.11
CA MET A 70 29.27 -17.37 -4.38
C MET A 70 29.59 -17.14 -5.86
N LYS A 71 29.85 -18.22 -6.63
CA LYS A 71 30.05 -18.11 -8.10
C LYS A 71 28.76 -17.78 -8.82
N GLU A 72 27.67 -18.46 -8.44
CA GLU A 72 26.34 -18.20 -9.00
C GLU A 72 25.84 -16.80 -8.62
N ILE A 73 26.13 -16.34 -7.40
CA ILE A 73 25.82 -14.98 -6.94
C ILE A 73 26.62 -13.94 -7.74
N ALA A 74 27.92 -14.16 -7.97
CA ALA A 74 28.73 -13.27 -8.80
C ALA A 74 28.18 -13.16 -10.23
N LEU A 75 27.88 -14.30 -10.86
CA LEU A 75 27.28 -14.34 -12.20
C LEU A 75 25.91 -13.65 -12.24
N SER A 76 25.06 -13.88 -11.24
CA SER A 76 23.74 -13.23 -11.15
C SER A 76 23.83 -11.71 -10.97
N LEU A 77 24.93 -11.21 -10.40
CA LEU A 77 25.23 -9.79 -10.24
C LEU A 77 25.99 -9.19 -11.44
N GLY A 78 26.27 -9.98 -12.49
CA GLY A 78 27.05 -9.56 -13.66
C GLY A 78 28.54 -9.38 -13.39
N LEU A 79 29.04 -9.92 -12.27
CA LEU A 79 30.45 -9.93 -11.89
C LEU A 79 31.14 -11.20 -12.45
N PRO A 80 32.47 -11.16 -12.67
CA PRO A 80 33.22 -12.34 -13.10
C PRO A 80 33.19 -13.44 -12.03
N GLU A 81 33.32 -14.71 -12.43
CA GLU A 81 33.33 -15.86 -11.49
C GLU A 81 34.48 -15.80 -10.45
N SER A 82 35.51 -15.00 -10.72
CA SER A 82 36.64 -14.75 -9.82
C SER A 82 36.39 -13.57 -8.88
N ALA A 83 35.22 -12.94 -8.91
CA ALA A 83 34.91 -11.79 -8.08
C ALA A 83 35.03 -12.16 -6.60
N SER A 84 35.73 -11.31 -5.86
CA SER A 84 35.92 -11.48 -4.43
C SER A 84 34.62 -11.19 -3.67
N GLU A 85 34.48 -11.77 -2.47
CA GLU A 85 33.34 -11.51 -1.56
C GLU A 85 33.14 -10.00 -1.29
N LYS A 86 34.23 -9.22 -1.31
CA LYS A 86 34.22 -7.77 -1.14
C LYS A 86 33.60 -7.04 -2.34
N GLU A 87 33.85 -7.51 -3.56
CA GLU A 87 33.27 -6.93 -4.77
C GLU A 87 31.79 -7.29 -4.91
N ILE A 88 31.42 -8.52 -4.57
CA ILE A 88 30.03 -8.98 -4.54
C ILE A 88 29.21 -8.14 -3.53
N SER A 89 29.74 -7.97 -2.32
CA SER A 89 29.06 -7.16 -1.29
C SER A 89 28.98 -5.68 -1.65
N ALA A 90 30.01 -5.12 -2.28
CA ALA A 90 29.98 -3.74 -2.79
C ALA A 90 28.88 -3.56 -3.86
N LYS A 91 28.78 -4.48 -4.83
CA LYS A 91 27.75 -4.40 -5.88
C LYS A 91 26.33 -4.54 -5.33
N ILE A 92 26.14 -5.39 -4.32
CA ILE A 92 24.86 -5.51 -3.61
C ILE A 92 24.51 -4.19 -2.89
N ALA A 93 25.49 -3.51 -2.30
CA ALA A 93 25.26 -2.22 -1.63
C ALA A 93 24.88 -1.13 -2.63
N GLU A 94 25.55 -1.06 -3.79
CA GLU A 94 25.22 -0.14 -4.88
C GLU A 94 23.78 -0.34 -5.37
N LEU A 95 23.39 -1.59 -5.68
CA LEU A 95 22.02 -1.90 -6.14
C LEU A 95 20.95 -1.57 -5.09
N LYS A 96 21.27 -1.70 -3.79
CA LYS A 96 20.37 -1.30 -2.72
C LYS A 96 20.22 0.22 -2.64
N ALA A 97 21.31 0.97 -2.81
CA ALA A 97 21.28 2.43 -2.84
C ALA A 97 20.48 2.94 -4.06
N GLU A 98 20.75 2.41 -5.25
CA GLU A 98 20.03 2.75 -6.48
C GLU A 98 18.52 2.45 -6.36
N LYS A 99 18.15 1.31 -5.75
CA LYS A 99 16.75 0.99 -5.48
C LYS A 99 16.09 1.91 -4.46
N GLN A 100 16.84 2.44 -3.49
CA GLN A 100 16.31 3.44 -2.55
C GLN A 100 16.10 4.80 -3.23
N GLU A 101 17.01 5.21 -4.09
CA GLU A 101 16.88 6.44 -4.88
C GLU A 101 15.72 6.36 -5.88
N ALA A 102 15.59 5.25 -6.62
CA ALA A 102 14.48 5.02 -7.55
C ALA A 102 13.10 4.99 -6.86
N LYS A 103 13.02 4.51 -5.61
CA LYS A 103 11.79 4.59 -4.81
C LYS A 103 11.46 6.03 -4.42
N ALA A 104 12.45 6.79 -3.96
CA ALA A 104 12.26 8.20 -3.62
C ALA A 104 11.81 9.05 -4.82
N ASP A 105 12.30 8.75 -6.03
CA ASP A 105 11.90 9.46 -7.25
C ASP A 105 10.50 9.05 -7.74
N THR A 106 10.11 7.79 -7.55
CA THR A 106 8.75 7.31 -7.88
C THR A 106 7.71 7.92 -6.94
N ASP A 107 8.02 8.04 -5.64
CA ASP A 107 7.13 8.65 -4.65
C ASP A 107 6.97 10.15 -4.89
N LYS A 108 8.03 10.87 -5.26
CA LYS A 108 7.97 12.30 -5.62
C LYS A 108 7.23 12.55 -6.92
N THR A 109 7.48 11.78 -7.96
CA THR A 109 6.78 11.95 -9.25
C THR A 109 5.31 11.54 -9.18
N GLY A 110 4.95 10.54 -8.36
CA GLY A 110 3.56 10.15 -8.09
C GLY A 110 2.78 11.23 -7.33
N THR A 111 3.37 11.77 -6.27
CA THR A 111 2.77 12.83 -5.45
C THR A 111 2.58 14.14 -6.20
N GLU A 112 3.56 14.57 -7.01
CA GLU A 112 3.43 15.77 -7.85
C GLU A 112 2.34 15.61 -8.92
N LYS A 113 2.20 14.42 -9.53
CA LYS A 113 1.11 14.14 -10.49
C LYS A 113 -0.26 14.16 -9.82
N LEU A 114 -0.37 13.58 -8.62
CA LEU A 114 -1.62 13.61 -7.84
C LEU A 114 -1.98 15.03 -7.41
N LYS A 115 -1.00 15.83 -6.98
CA LYS A 115 -1.17 17.25 -6.66
C LYS A 115 -1.66 18.04 -7.88
N ALA A 116 -1.07 17.83 -9.05
CA ALA A 116 -1.51 18.47 -10.29
C ALA A 116 -2.94 18.08 -10.69
N MET A 117 -3.30 16.79 -10.58
CA MET A 117 -4.67 16.33 -10.81
C MET A 117 -5.67 16.91 -9.81
N PHE A 118 -5.31 16.97 -8.52
CA PHE A 118 -6.15 17.54 -7.47
C PHE A 118 -6.45 19.02 -7.72
N ILE A 119 -5.42 19.82 -8.02
CA ILE A 119 -5.61 21.23 -8.37
C ILE A 119 -6.47 21.37 -9.62
N GLY A 120 -6.19 20.62 -10.67
CA GLY A 120 -6.96 20.66 -11.92
C GLY A 120 -8.44 20.28 -11.74
N LEU A 121 -8.72 19.32 -10.87
CA LEU A 121 -10.10 18.93 -10.55
C LEU A 121 -10.80 20.00 -9.69
N GLY A 122 -10.09 20.60 -8.74
CA GLY A 122 -10.62 21.66 -7.89
C GLY A 122 -10.87 22.97 -8.63
N THR A 123 -10.04 23.31 -9.63
CA THR A 123 -10.26 24.47 -10.52
C THR A 123 -11.42 24.19 -11.49
N ALA A 124 -11.53 22.98 -12.04
CA ALA A 124 -12.66 22.58 -12.88
C ALA A 124 -14.01 22.61 -12.13
N LYS A 125 -14.00 22.27 -10.84
CA LYS A 125 -15.16 22.41 -9.93
C LYS A 125 -15.39 23.85 -9.46
N GLY A 126 -14.53 24.79 -9.84
CA GLY A 126 -14.61 26.20 -9.46
C GLY A 126 -14.35 26.46 -7.96
N VAL A 127 -13.85 25.47 -7.21
CA VAL A 127 -13.58 25.60 -5.77
C VAL A 127 -12.18 26.18 -5.53
N ILE A 128 -11.21 25.75 -6.32
CA ILE A 128 -9.84 26.26 -6.26
C ILE A 128 -9.73 27.41 -7.27
N THR A 129 -9.42 28.59 -6.76
CA THR A 129 -9.08 29.80 -7.53
C THR A 129 -7.60 30.11 -7.34
N ASP A 130 -7.03 30.98 -8.18
CA ASP A 130 -5.58 31.30 -8.11
C ASP A 130 -5.16 31.80 -6.73
N ASP A 131 -6.02 32.55 -6.03
CA ASP A 131 -5.75 33.06 -4.67
C ASP A 131 -5.75 31.96 -3.59
N THR A 132 -6.50 30.86 -3.81
CA THR A 132 -6.65 29.76 -2.83
C THR A 132 -5.76 28.57 -3.17
N LYS A 133 -5.19 28.54 -4.37
CA LYS A 133 -4.33 27.47 -4.87
C LYS A 133 -3.19 27.14 -3.90
N GLU A 134 -2.46 28.13 -3.41
CA GLU A 134 -1.36 27.90 -2.46
C GLU A 134 -1.82 27.25 -1.15
N HIS A 135 -3.03 27.57 -0.68
CA HIS A 135 -3.59 26.98 0.54
C HIS A 135 -3.92 25.50 0.32
N PHE A 136 -4.56 25.16 -0.79
CA PHE A 136 -4.88 23.78 -1.14
C PHE A 136 -3.63 22.96 -1.49
N GLU A 137 -2.59 23.58 -2.03
CA GLU A 137 -1.29 22.93 -2.24
C GLU A 137 -0.61 22.56 -0.92
N LYS A 138 -0.64 23.47 0.07
CA LYS A 138 -0.10 23.20 1.42
C LYS A 138 -0.92 22.14 2.14
N LEU A 139 -2.25 22.20 2.01
CA LEU A 139 -3.15 21.25 2.64
C LEU A 139 -3.01 19.86 2.02
N PHE A 140 -2.88 19.74 0.69
CA PHE A 140 -2.58 18.48 0.01
C PHE A 140 -1.22 17.89 0.40
N ALA A 141 -0.21 18.75 0.65
CA ALA A 141 1.10 18.30 1.14
C ALA A 141 1.08 17.81 2.60
N GLN A 142 0.12 18.28 3.40
CA GLN A 142 -0.04 17.87 4.80
C GLN A 142 -0.94 16.65 4.94
N ASP A 143 -2.08 16.63 4.24
CA ASP A 143 -3.06 15.54 4.26
C ASP A 143 -3.84 15.51 2.93
N PRO A 144 -3.51 14.59 2.00
CA PRO A 144 -4.18 14.46 0.71
C PRO A 144 -5.67 14.08 0.82
N ASP A 145 -6.05 13.27 1.81
CA ASP A 145 -7.42 12.77 1.95
C ASP A 145 -8.35 13.89 2.41
N LEU A 146 -7.90 14.67 3.40
CA LEU A 146 -8.62 15.85 3.88
C LEU A 146 -8.72 16.93 2.79
N ALA A 147 -7.71 17.07 1.94
CA ALA A 147 -7.75 17.98 0.79
C ALA A 147 -8.84 17.62 -0.21
N ILE A 148 -8.98 16.33 -0.52
CA ILE A 148 -10.01 15.84 -1.45
C ILE A 148 -11.40 16.02 -0.85
N GLU A 149 -11.57 15.71 0.44
CA GLU A 149 -12.85 15.88 1.14
C GLU A 149 -13.30 17.34 1.18
N THR A 150 -12.40 18.27 1.54
CA THR A 150 -12.69 19.71 1.60
C THR A 150 -13.10 20.29 0.26
N VAL A 151 -12.42 19.91 -0.84
CA VAL A 151 -12.81 20.34 -2.20
C VAL A 151 -14.16 19.77 -2.59
N ASN A 152 -14.46 18.52 -2.24
CA ASN A 152 -15.77 17.91 -2.53
C ASN A 152 -16.91 18.55 -1.73
N LEU A 153 -16.70 18.86 -0.45
CA LEU A 153 -17.67 19.56 0.39
C LEU A 153 -17.95 20.97 -0.13
N MET A 154 -16.91 21.74 -0.46
CA MET A 154 -17.07 23.08 -1.03
C MET A 154 -17.72 23.07 -2.42
N ALA A 155 -17.44 22.05 -3.24
CA ALA A 155 -18.12 21.86 -4.52
C ALA A 155 -19.62 21.55 -4.33
N GLY A 156 -19.97 20.70 -3.36
CA GLY A 156 -21.35 20.38 -3.01
C GLY A 156 -22.14 21.61 -2.54
N GLN A 157 -21.53 22.44 -1.69
CA GLN A 157 -22.13 23.70 -1.24
C GLN A 157 -22.30 24.72 -2.37
N LYS A 158 -21.40 24.74 -3.36
CA LYS A 158 -21.59 25.56 -4.57
C LYS A 158 -22.75 25.07 -5.43
N GLN A 159 -22.96 23.76 -5.57
CA GLN A 159 -24.10 23.22 -6.32
C GLN A 159 -25.44 23.46 -5.63
N GLU A 160 -25.49 23.46 -4.30
CA GLU A 160 -26.68 23.90 -3.55
C GLU A 160 -26.95 25.39 -3.78
N LYS A 161 -25.91 26.24 -3.70
CA LYS A 161 -26.06 27.68 -4.00
C LYS A 161 -26.41 27.96 -5.47
N GLU A 162 -25.91 27.19 -6.45
CA GLU A 162 -26.25 27.37 -7.87
C GLU A 162 -27.67 26.90 -8.21
N LYS A 163 -28.20 25.90 -7.49
CA LYS A 163 -29.63 25.54 -7.60
C LYS A 163 -30.54 26.62 -7.01
N GLU A 164 -30.09 27.33 -5.98
CA GLU A 164 -30.87 28.42 -5.37
C GLU A 164 -30.78 29.76 -6.16
N VAL A 165 -29.72 29.99 -6.95
CA VAL A 165 -29.49 31.27 -7.64
C VAL A 165 -30.27 31.45 -8.96
N LYS A 166 -30.99 30.44 -9.47
CA LYS A 166 -31.92 30.64 -10.62
C LYS A 166 -33.28 31.23 -10.24
N THR A 167 -33.51 31.60 -8.99
CA THR A 167 -34.71 32.35 -8.59
C THR A 167 -34.27 33.71 -8.05
N GLN A 168 -34.44 34.75 -8.88
CA GLN A 168 -34.21 36.13 -8.47
C GLN A 168 -35.17 36.51 -7.32
N ALA A 169 -34.65 36.85 -6.13
CA ALA A 169 -35.33 37.63 -5.09
C ALA A 169 -34.30 38.18 -4.07
N PRO A 170 -34.60 39.30 -3.37
CA PRO A 170 -33.61 40.31 -2.99
C PRO A 170 -32.74 39.91 -1.79
N GLU A 171 -31.59 40.59 -1.70
CA GLU A 171 -30.64 40.54 -0.59
C GLU A 171 -31.33 40.71 0.77
N VAL A 172 -31.56 39.60 1.47
CA VAL A 172 -31.96 39.61 2.88
C VAL A 172 -30.69 39.67 3.72
N THR A 173 -30.41 40.85 4.26
CA THR A 173 -29.30 41.05 5.21
C THR A 173 -29.62 40.40 6.55
N LEU A 174 -28.59 39.91 7.24
CA LEU A 174 -28.70 39.29 8.58
C LEU A 174 -29.48 40.15 9.59
N SER A 175 -29.44 41.48 9.42
CA SER A 175 -30.21 42.44 10.22
C SER A 175 -31.73 42.27 10.06
N GLY A 176 -32.22 41.98 8.84
CA GLY A 176 -33.65 41.75 8.59
C GLY A 176 -34.16 40.41 9.15
N LEU A 177 -33.27 39.42 9.27
CA LEU A 177 -33.61 38.14 9.90
C LEU A 177 -33.70 38.26 11.43
N LEU A 178 -32.86 39.11 12.03
CA LEU A 178 -32.86 39.32 13.48
C LEU A 178 -34.10 40.09 13.95
N GLU A 179 -34.63 41.04 13.16
CA GLU A 179 -35.93 41.66 13.43
C GLU A 179 -37.09 40.64 13.39
N LYS A 180 -37.00 39.65 12.50
CA LYS A 180 -38.05 38.62 12.33
C LYS A 180 -38.03 37.57 13.44
N ILE A 181 -36.86 37.29 14.03
CA ILE A 181 -36.72 36.38 15.18
C ILE A 181 -37.17 37.05 16.49
N GLY A 182 -37.15 38.40 16.58
CA GLY A 182 -37.58 39.16 17.75
C GLY A 182 -39.09 39.11 18.06
N LYS A 183 -39.93 38.58 17.15
CA LYS A 183 -41.36 38.35 17.39
C LYS A 183 -41.70 36.92 17.03
N GLY A 184 -41.83 36.08 18.05
CA GLY A 184 -42.10 34.64 17.91
C GLY A 184 -43.25 34.34 16.95
N GLY A 185 -42.92 33.72 15.83
CA GLY A 185 -43.85 33.19 14.84
C GLY A 185 -43.28 31.91 14.27
N THR A 186 -43.92 30.78 14.60
CA THR A 186 -43.64 29.44 14.04
C THR A 186 -43.68 29.46 12.50
N PRO A 187 -42.77 28.75 11.81
CA PRO A 187 -42.71 28.75 10.35
C PRO A 187 -43.97 28.11 9.74
N GLU A 188 -44.61 28.90 8.89
CA GLU A 188 -45.84 28.64 8.16
C GLU A 188 -45.61 27.57 7.09
N LYS A 189 -46.23 26.39 7.25
CA LYS A 189 -46.34 25.40 6.16
C LYS A 189 -47.38 25.92 5.18
N GLU A 190 -47.05 25.98 3.88
CA GLU A 190 -48.00 26.30 2.82
C GLU A 190 -49.12 25.23 2.80
N ILE A 191 -50.31 25.60 3.28
CA ILE A 191 -51.49 24.73 3.25
C ILE A 191 -52.15 24.88 1.87
N THR A 192 -52.18 23.80 1.10
CA THR A 192 -52.87 23.73 -0.20
C THR A 192 -54.26 23.11 -0.04
N TRP A 193 -55.21 23.46 -0.92
CA TRP A 193 -56.60 22.99 -0.83
C TRP A 193 -56.77 21.47 -0.71
N GLU A 194 -55.88 20.69 -1.33
CA GLU A 194 -55.87 19.22 -1.30
C GLU A 194 -55.41 18.63 0.02
N THR A 195 -54.57 19.37 0.77
CA THR A 195 -54.01 18.90 2.05
C THR A 195 -54.92 19.20 3.24
N LEU A 196 -55.98 20.00 3.05
CA LEU A 196 -57.00 20.27 4.05
C LEU A 196 -58.05 19.16 4.11
N SER A 197 -58.34 18.68 5.32
CA SER A 197 -59.50 17.80 5.57
C SER A 197 -60.81 18.60 5.43
N ASP A 198 -61.91 17.93 5.09
CA ASP A 198 -63.23 18.58 4.93
C ASP A 198 -63.68 19.33 6.19
N LYS A 199 -63.32 18.84 7.38
CA LYS A 199 -63.57 19.54 8.66
C LYS A 199 -62.80 20.85 8.77
N ASP A 200 -61.57 20.89 8.28
CA ASP A 200 -60.72 22.08 8.34
C ASP A 200 -61.08 23.08 7.24
N LYS A 201 -61.58 22.62 6.09
CA LYS A 201 -62.17 23.48 5.05
C LYS A 201 -63.41 24.22 5.58
N ILE A 202 -64.27 23.55 6.33
CA ILE A 202 -65.46 24.17 6.94
C ILE A 202 -65.03 25.20 7.99
N LYS A 203 -64.07 24.88 8.87
CA LYS A 203 -63.54 25.87 9.82
C LYS A 203 -62.90 27.06 9.13
N LEU A 204 -62.13 26.84 8.06
CA LEU A 204 -61.51 27.91 7.28
C LEU A 204 -62.56 28.81 6.62
N ARG A 205 -63.68 28.24 6.15
CA ARG A 205 -64.81 29.01 5.63
C ARG A 205 -65.41 29.91 6.70
N ASP A 206 -65.61 29.39 7.92
CA ASP A 206 -66.32 30.08 9.00
C ASP A 206 -65.42 31.11 9.73
N GLU A 207 -64.14 30.81 9.94
CA GLU A 207 -63.20 31.68 10.66
C GLU A 207 -62.47 32.67 9.74
N LYS A 208 -62.17 32.28 8.49
CA LYS A 208 -61.40 33.08 7.54
C LYS A 208 -61.92 32.91 6.09
N PRO A 209 -63.11 33.46 5.80
CA PRO A 209 -63.74 33.31 4.48
C PRO A 209 -62.88 33.85 3.32
N GLY A 210 -62.00 34.81 3.57
CA GLY A 210 -61.09 35.37 2.57
C GLY A 210 -60.00 34.38 2.09
N GLU A 211 -59.41 33.62 3.00
CA GLU A 211 -58.40 32.59 2.66
C GLU A 211 -59.09 31.38 2.02
N TYR A 212 -60.26 30.98 2.52
CA TYR A 212 -61.09 29.95 1.91
C TYR A 212 -61.44 30.27 0.46
N LYS A 213 -61.92 31.50 0.16
CA LYS A 213 -62.26 31.92 -1.21
C LYS A 213 -61.05 31.86 -2.15
N LYS A 214 -59.85 32.21 -1.66
CA LYS A 214 -58.60 32.14 -2.45
C LYS A 214 -58.22 30.69 -2.78
N LEU A 215 -58.20 29.81 -1.77
CA LEU A 215 -57.85 28.41 -1.97
C LEU A 215 -58.90 27.68 -2.81
N TYR A 216 -60.19 27.96 -2.61
CA TYR A 216 -61.28 27.40 -3.41
C TYR A 216 -61.20 27.85 -4.87
N ALA A 217 -61.01 29.15 -5.12
CA ALA A 217 -60.91 29.68 -6.48
C ALA A 217 -59.65 29.18 -7.21
N ALA A 218 -58.54 29.00 -6.49
CA ALA A 218 -57.33 28.40 -7.05
C ALA A 218 -57.53 26.94 -7.47
N TYR A 219 -58.34 26.18 -6.72
CA TYR A 219 -58.58 24.77 -7.02
C TYR A 219 -59.69 24.53 -8.06
N TYR A 220 -60.83 25.20 -7.92
CA TYR A 220 -62.02 24.98 -8.76
C TYR A 220 -62.16 26.00 -9.91
N GLY A 221 -61.27 26.99 -10.01
CA GLY A 221 -61.31 28.03 -11.05
C GLY A 221 -62.53 28.96 -11.00
N THR A 222 -63.37 28.81 -9.98
CA THR A 222 -64.61 29.57 -9.78
C THR A 222 -64.70 30.04 -8.33
N LYS A 223 -65.30 31.20 -8.09
CA LYS A 223 -65.47 31.71 -6.72
C LYS A 223 -66.63 30.98 -6.04
N PRO A 224 -66.50 30.54 -4.79
CA PRO A 224 -67.61 29.92 -4.08
C PRO A 224 -68.67 30.99 -3.77
N ASP A 225 -69.92 30.72 -4.11
CA ASP A 225 -71.05 31.57 -3.76
C ASP A 225 -71.39 31.35 -2.27
N LEU A 226 -70.71 32.14 -1.44
CA LEU A 226 -70.95 32.21 -0.01
C LEU A 226 -71.88 33.41 0.18
N THR A 227 -73.19 33.17 0.16
CA THR A 227 -74.16 34.13 0.69
C THR A 227 -73.85 34.38 2.16
N ASP A 228 -73.67 35.64 2.54
CA ASP A 228 -73.46 36.07 3.94
C ASP A 228 -74.61 35.62 4.86
#